data_AF-A0A6P0NFX9-F1
#
_entry.id   AF-A0A6P0NFX9-F1
#
_cell.length_a   1.000
_cell.length_b   1.000
_cell.length_c   1.000
_cell.angle_alpha   90.00
_cell.angle_beta   90.00
_cell.angle_gamma   90.00
#
_symmetry.space_group_name_H-M   'P 1'
#
loop_
_entity.id
_entity.type
_entity.pdbx_description
1 polymer ?
#
loop_
_entity_poly.entity_id
_entity_poly.type
_entity_poly.pdbx_seq_one_letter_code
_entity_poly.pdbx_strand_id
1 'polypeptide(L)'
;REAKRTNAQVTVTQLPRLWILSPTASEEFLESFNAQADLVNYPRGMYFLGKSLYTAIVAIHQLPVTPETLWLRILGRGRVQQQAIEELKSLPNGSQHKDNILELVYDMLAILQARIKQNQDLEKDDRELIMQLSQIYQQRLELATELGKQEGVVQGMQNERRSMVTYLLRSRFGELDQELLGIIEPLMALSPEEFTPLLLQLSRLELLTRFGERT
;
A
#
# COMPACT_ATOMS: atom_id res chain seq x y z
N ARG A 1 -18.63 -13.67 14.73
CA ARG A 1 -19.95 -14.09 15.29
C ARG A 1 -20.89 -14.55 14.16
N GLU A 2 -20.43 -15.38 13.20
CA GLU A 2 -21.25 -15.88 12.08
C GLU A 2 -21.55 -17.38 12.17
N ALA A 3 -20.70 -18.17 12.83
CA ALA A 3 -20.85 -19.61 12.98
C ALA A 3 -22.11 -20.07 13.75
N LYS A 4 -22.87 -19.15 14.39
CA LYS A 4 -24.10 -19.49 15.11
C LYS A 4 -25.36 -19.44 14.24
N ARG A 5 -25.27 -18.90 13.00
CA ARG A 5 -26.41 -18.74 12.09
C ARG A 5 -26.55 -19.86 11.07
N THR A 6 -25.51 -20.65 10.87
CA THR A 6 -25.49 -21.75 9.92
C THR A 6 -24.98 -22.96 10.68
N ASN A 7 -25.80 -24.00 10.82
CA ASN A 7 -25.45 -25.29 11.43
C ASN A 7 -24.37 -26.04 10.61
N ALA A 8 -23.28 -25.36 10.25
CA ALA A 8 -22.11 -25.95 9.64
C ALA A 8 -21.18 -26.38 10.78
N GLN A 9 -20.89 -27.68 10.87
CA GLN A 9 -19.83 -28.16 11.73
C GLN A 9 -18.53 -27.50 11.26
N VAL A 10 -18.04 -26.52 12.02
CA VAL A 10 -16.76 -25.86 11.73
C VAL A 10 -15.69 -26.94 11.86
N THR A 11 -15.12 -27.35 10.72
CA THR A 11 -14.02 -28.30 10.73
C THR A 11 -12.81 -27.58 11.33
N VAL A 12 -12.05 -28.24 12.19
CA VAL A 12 -10.91 -27.64 12.92
C VAL A 12 -9.86 -27.06 11.95
N THR A 13 -9.83 -27.51 10.69
CA THR A 13 -9.04 -26.95 9.58
C THR A 13 -9.43 -25.53 9.14
N GLN A 14 -10.60 -25.03 9.53
CA GLN A 14 -11.05 -23.66 9.25
C GLN A 14 -10.74 -22.68 10.39
N LEU A 15 -10.17 -23.15 11.50
CA LEU A 15 -9.83 -22.29 12.63
C LEU A 15 -8.51 -21.56 12.39
N PRO A 16 -8.45 -20.25 12.70
CA PRO A 16 -7.20 -19.50 12.64
C PRO A 16 -6.20 -20.09 13.64
N ARG A 17 -4.98 -20.31 13.17
CA ARG A 17 -3.85 -20.76 14.00
C ARG A 17 -3.32 -19.59 14.82
N LEU A 18 -3.03 -19.83 16.11
CA LEU A 18 -2.33 -18.85 16.94
C LEU A 18 -0.85 -18.82 16.56
N TRP A 19 -0.34 -17.62 16.27
CA TRP A 19 1.07 -17.40 15.97
C TRP A 19 1.72 -16.59 17.08
N ILE A 20 2.75 -17.16 17.69
CA ILE A 20 3.58 -16.50 18.71
C ILE A 20 4.88 -16.08 18.04
N LEU A 21 5.13 -14.78 17.98
CA LEU A 21 6.36 -14.23 17.43
C LEU A 21 7.33 -13.94 18.59
N SER A 22 8.52 -14.55 18.56
CA SER A 22 9.55 -14.30 19.54
C SER A 22 10.85 -13.86 18.86
N PRO A 23 11.47 -12.73 19.27
CA PRO A 23 12.76 -12.31 18.74
C PRO A 23 13.82 -13.42 18.88
N THR A 24 13.85 -14.05 20.06
CA THR A 24 14.74 -15.16 20.40
C THR A 24 13.96 -16.31 21.01
N ALA A 25 14.38 -17.54 20.72
CA ALA A 25 13.82 -18.76 21.28
C ALA A 25 14.96 -19.77 21.39
N SER A 26 15.31 -20.15 22.62
CA SER A 26 16.33 -21.17 22.85
C SER A 26 15.79 -22.57 22.50
N GLU A 27 16.70 -23.51 22.23
CA GLU A 27 16.32 -24.90 21.99
C GLU A 27 15.60 -25.49 23.21
N GLU A 28 16.10 -25.25 24.42
CA GLU A 28 15.44 -25.65 25.68
C GLU A 28 14.00 -25.12 25.79
N PHE A 29 13.76 -23.87 25.39
CA PHE A 29 12.42 -23.29 25.39
C PHE A 29 11.51 -24.01 24.39
N LEU A 30 11.98 -24.25 23.18
CA LEU A 30 11.21 -24.96 22.14
C LEU A 30 10.93 -26.41 22.53
N GLU A 31 11.90 -27.10 23.14
CA GLU A 31 11.78 -28.46 23.65
C GLU A 31 10.78 -28.54 24.81
N SER A 32 10.77 -27.56 25.72
CA SER A 32 9.80 -27.52 26.84
C SER A 32 8.34 -27.52 26.36
N PHE A 33 8.10 -27.03 25.16
CA PHE A 33 6.79 -27.00 24.50
C PHE A 33 6.55 -28.19 23.56
N ASN A 34 7.50 -29.11 23.43
CA ASN A 34 7.52 -30.15 22.39
C ASN A 34 7.28 -29.56 20.98
N ALA A 35 7.86 -28.38 20.71
CA ALA A 35 7.63 -27.67 19.46
C ALA A 35 8.46 -28.33 18.33
N GLN A 36 7.78 -28.77 17.27
CA GLN A 36 8.40 -29.50 16.16
C GLN A 36 8.56 -28.60 14.95
N ALA A 37 9.74 -28.64 14.32
CA ALA A 37 9.97 -27.96 13.05
C ALA A 37 9.39 -28.78 11.89
N ASP A 38 8.67 -28.12 10.99
CA ASP A 38 8.22 -28.71 9.73
C ASP A 38 9.03 -28.08 8.58
N LEU A 39 10.20 -28.64 8.32
CA LEU A 39 11.11 -28.16 7.28
C LEU A 39 10.66 -28.52 5.86
N VAL A 40 9.60 -29.33 5.72
CA VAL A 40 9.06 -29.71 4.41
C VAL A 40 8.16 -28.59 3.88
N ASN A 41 7.34 -28.01 4.75
CA ASN A 41 6.35 -27.00 4.36
C ASN A 41 6.75 -25.58 4.77
N TYR A 42 7.66 -25.41 5.74
CA TYR A 42 7.98 -24.11 6.32
C TYR A 42 9.48 -23.85 6.41
N PRO A 43 9.91 -22.58 6.32
CA PRO A 43 11.30 -22.22 6.53
C PRO A 43 11.76 -22.49 7.96
N ARG A 44 13.08 -22.58 8.14
CA ARG A 44 13.71 -22.66 9.46
C ARG A 44 13.24 -21.51 10.36
N GLY A 45 13.04 -21.81 11.64
CA GLY A 45 12.57 -20.85 12.64
C GLY A 45 11.07 -20.89 12.88
N MET A 46 10.32 -21.70 12.13
CA MET A 46 8.89 -21.94 12.38
C MET A 46 8.68 -23.29 13.05
N TYR A 47 8.08 -23.26 14.24
CA TYR A 47 7.86 -24.43 15.07
C TYR A 47 6.37 -24.59 15.37
N PHE A 48 5.90 -25.83 15.37
CA PHE A 48 4.50 -26.17 15.58
C PHE A 48 4.34 -26.96 16.87
N LEU A 49 3.37 -26.54 17.68
CA LEU A 49 2.97 -27.28 18.88
C LEU A 49 2.06 -28.44 18.51
N GLY A 50 1.73 -29.27 19.51
CA GLY A 50 0.81 -30.40 19.33
C GLY A 50 -0.48 -30.01 18.60
N LYS A 51 -0.94 -30.89 17.69
CA LYS A 51 -2.04 -30.62 16.74
C LYS A 51 -3.31 -30.05 17.39
N SER A 52 -3.62 -30.45 18.63
CA SER A 52 -4.79 -29.96 19.36
C SER A 52 -4.70 -28.50 19.81
N LEU A 53 -3.49 -27.93 19.91
CA LEU A 53 -3.28 -26.55 20.36
C LEU A 53 -3.48 -25.52 19.25
N TYR A 54 -3.32 -25.92 17.98
CA TYR A 54 -3.39 -24.99 16.84
C TYR A 54 -2.51 -23.75 17.05
N THR A 55 -1.29 -23.96 17.54
CA THR A 55 -0.35 -22.88 17.85
C THR A 55 0.99 -23.14 17.16
N ALA A 56 1.61 -22.06 16.68
CA ALA A 56 2.95 -22.05 16.13
C ALA A 56 3.79 -20.96 16.80
N ILE A 57 5.09 -21.23 16.95
CA ILE A 57 6.09 -20.31 17.47
C ILE A 57 7.04 -19.96 16.32
N VAL A 58 7.25 -18.67 16.11
CA VAL A 58 8.21 -18.15 15.15
C VAL A 58 9.40 -17.59 15.91
N ALA A 59 10.54 -18.25 15.78
CA ALA A 59 11.83 -17.83 16.28
C ALA A 59 12.51 -16.91 15.26
N ILE A 60 12.32 -15.61 15.40
CA ILE A 60 12.72 -14.61 14.38
C ILE A 60 14.21 -14.69 14.07
N HIS A 61 15.07 -14.83 15.08
CA HIS A 61 16.52 -14.94 14.90
C HIS A 61 17.00 -16.14 14.06
N GLN A 62 16.15 -17.13 13.80
CA GLN A 62 16.48 -18.32 13.00
C GLN A 62 15.89 -18.28 11.59
N LEU A 63 15.10 -17.26 11.27
CA LEU A 63 14.50 -17.10 9.95
C LEU A 63 15.58 -16.87 8.89
N PRO A 64 15.47 -17.51 7.72
CA PRO A 64 16.42 -17.30 6.63
C PRO A 64 16.33 -15.88 6.08
N VAL A 65 17.46 -15.32 5.66
CA VAL A 65 17.51 -13.98 5.05
C VAL A 65 16.90 -14.05 3.65
N THR A 66 15.62 -13.72 3.57
CA THR A 66 14.79 -13.78 2.35
C THR A 66 13.79 -12.61 2.33
N PRO A 67 13.31 -12.17 1.15
CA PRO A 67 12.29 -11.12 1.05
C PRO A 67 11.00 -11.44 1.81
N GLU A 68 10.59 -12.71 1.86
CA GLU A 68 9.34 -13.18 2.47
C GLU A 68 9.35 -13.11 4.00
N THR A 69 10.53 -13.24 4.60
CA THR A 69 10.72 -13.17 6.07
C THR A 69 11.12 -11.78 6.55
N LEU A 70 11.36 -10.83 5.63
CA LEU A 70 11.91 -9.51 5.94
C LEU A 70 11.07 -8.79 7.00
N TRP A 71 9.75 -8.76 6.84
CA TRP A 71 8.83 -8.11 7.77
C TRP A 71 8.88 -8.69 9.18
N LEU A 72 9.04 -10.02 9.31
CA LEU A 72 9.22 -10.68 10.60
C LEU A 72 10.57 -10.32 11.23
N ARG A 73 11.63 -10.25 10.44
CA ARG A 73 12.98 -9.91 10.92
C ARG A 73 13.09 -8.46 11.40
N ILE A 74 12.29 -7.54 10.86
CA ILE A 74 12.16 -6.16 11.39
C ILE A 74 11.63 -6.17 12.83
N LEU A 75 10.77 -7.14 13.19
CA LEU A 75 10.27 -7.32 14.56
C LEU A 75 11.27 -8.03 15.49
N GLY A 76 12.44 -8.40 14.98
CA GLY A 76 13.52 -9.01 15.76
C GLY A 76 14.21 -8.02 16.69
N ARG A 77 15.41 -8.40 17.17
CA ARG A 77 16.26 -7.53 18.00
C ARG A 77 17.71 -7.59 17.55
N GLY A 78 18.49 -6.56 17.91
CA GLY A 78 19.91 -6.46 17.63
C GLY A 78 20.24 -6.61 16.13
N ARG A 79 21.22 -7.47 15.83
CA ARG A 79 21.76 -7.64 14.45
C ARG A 79 20.72 -8.05 13.42
N VAL A 80 19.75 -8.90 13.79
CA VAL A 80 18.71 -9.39 12.87
C VAL A 80 17.82 -8.25 12.40
N GLN A 81 17.45 -7.37 13.33
CA GLN A 81 16.63 -6.19 13.04
C GLN A 81 17.43 -5.16 12.23
N GLN A 82 18.67 -4.86 12.62
CA GLN A 82 19.53 -3.92 11.88
C GLN A 82 19.71 -4.35 10.43
N GLN A 83 20.01 -5.64 10.20
CA GLN A 83 20.14 -6.18 8.86
C GLN A 83 18.82 -6.08 8.06
N ALA A 84 17.68 -6.38 8.69
CA ALA A 84 16.38 -6.28 8.05
C ALA A 84 16.02 -4.83 7.67
N ILE A 85 16.40 -3.84 8.50
CA ILE A 85 16.18 -2.43 8.17
C ILE A 85 17.06 -2.00 6.99
N GLU A 86 18.32 -2.43 6.93
CA GLU A 86 19.20 -2.13 5.79
C GLU A 86 18.70 -2.79 4.49
N GLU A 87 18.23 -4.03 4.56
CA GLU A 87 17.56 -4.69 3.44
C GLU A 87 16.32 -3.90 2.98
N LEU A 88 15.48 -3.44 3.91
CA LEU A 88 14.31 -2.62 3.61
C LEU A 88 14.69 -1.28 2.95
N LYS A 89 15.77 -0.63 3.39
CA LYS A 89 16.28 0.60 2.75
C LYS A 89 16.72 0.35 1.31
N SER A 90 17.40 -0.78 1.07
CA SER A 90 17.92 -1.16 -0.25
C SER A 90 16.85 -1.55 -1.27
N LEU A 91 15.63 -1.86 -0.82
CA LEU A 91 14.54 -2.19 -1.73
C LEU A 91 14.16 -1.00 -2.62
N PRO A 92 13.85 -1.24 -3.91
CA PRO A 92 13.39 -0.20 -4.82
C PRO A 92 12.18 0.56 -4.28
N ASN A 93 12.21 1.89 -4.38
CA ASN A 93 11.09 2.76 -4.05
C ASN A 93 9.94 2.50 -5.04
N GLY A 94 8.70 2.39 -4.52
CA GLY A 94 7.51 2.08 -5.33
C GLY A 94 7.27 0.59 -5.60
N SER A 95 8.03 -0.32 -4.98
CA SER A 95 7.70 -1.74 -5.01
C SER A 95 6.58 -2.06 -4.02
N GLN A 96 5.55 -2.77 -4.48
CA GLN A 96 4.41 -3.17 -3.65
C GLN A 96 4.85 -3.94 -2.39
N HIS A 97 5.92 -4.73 -2.48
CA HIS A 97 6.49 -5.45 -1.34
C HIS A 97 7.00 -4.50 -0.25
N LYS A 98 7.76 -3.47 -0.61
CA LYS A 98 8.28 -2.46 0.34
C LYS A 98 7.13 -1.71 1.00
N ASP A 99 6.11 -1.35 0.24
CA ASP A 99 4.95 -0.62 0.75
C ASP A 99 4.13 -1.45 1.73
N ASN A 100 3.88 -2.73 1.41
CA ASN A 100 3.19 -3.66 2.30
C ASN A 100 3.95 -3.83 3.62
N ILE A 101 5.28 -3.98 3.57
CA ILE A 101 6.10 -4.11 4.79
C ILE A 101 6.03 -2.83 5.62
N LEU A 102 6.15 -1.67 5.00
CA LEU A 102 6.06 -0.39 5.70
C LEU A 102 4.70 -0.19 6.38
N GLU A 103 3.61 -0.61 5.74
CA GLU A 103 2.27 -0.57 6.33
C GLU A 103 2.15 -1.51 7.52
N LEU A 104 2.64 -2.75 7.41
CA LEU A 104 2.62 -3.72 8.52
C LEU A 104 3.40 -3.23 9.74
N VAL A 105 4.47 -2.48 9.52
CA VAL A 105 5.34 -1.98 10.58
C VAL A 105 4.88 -0.61 11.12
N TYR A 106 4.01 0.10 10.40
CA TYR A 106 3.51 1.42 10.79
C TYR A 106 2.75 1.41 12.12
N ASP A 107 1.86 0.44 12.32
CA ASP A 107 1.08 0.32 13.56
C ASP A 107 2.00 0.10 14.77
N MET A 108 3.05 -0.71 14.60
CA MET A 108 4.07 -0.90 15.63
C MET A 108 4.80 0.41 15.93
N LEU A 109 5.20 1.17 14.90
CA LEU A 109 5.84 2.48 15.09
C LEU A 109 4.94 3.45 15.85
N ALA A 110 3.66 3.51 15.51
CA ALA A 110 2.70 4.38 16.20
C ALA A 110 2.58 4.02 17.69
N ILE A 111 2.53 2.72 18.01
CA ILE A 111 2.51 2.23 19.40
C ILE A 111 3.80 2.59 20.12
N LEU A 112 4.96 2.35 19.51
CA LEU A 112 6.26 2.67 20.13
C LEU A 112 6.44 4.17 20.34
N GLN A 113 6.05 5.00 19.37
CA GLN A 113 6.06 6.46 19.49
C GLN A 113 5.11 6.96 20.60
N ALA A 114 3.95 6.32 20.76
CA ALA A 114 3.02 6.67 21.85
C ALA A 114 3.64 6.39 23.24
N ARG A 115 4.43 5.31 23.38
CA ARG A 115 5.15 5.01 24.63
C ARG A 115 6.20 6.08 24.98
N ILE A 116 6.92 6.60 23.98
CA ILE A 116 7.85 7.73 24.16
C ILE A 116 7.11 8.94 24.74
N LYS A 117 5.95 9.29 24.14
CA LYS A 117 5.14 10.44 24.58
C LYS A 117 4.65 10.30 26.01
N GLN A 118 4.48 9.08 26.49
CA GLN A 118 4.08 8.78 27.88
C GLN A 118 5.26 8.71 28.86
N ASN A 119 6.45 9.18 28.47
CA ASN A 119 7.69 9.11 29.26
C ASN A 119 8.02 7.68 29.74
N GLN A 120 7.63 6.66 28.98
CA GLN A 120 8.14 5.31 29.22
C GLN A 120 9.56 5.23 28.67
N ASP A 121 10.49 4.76 29.49
CA ASP A 121 11.85 4.53 29.04
C ASP A 121 11.86 3.37 28.05
N LEU A 122 12.08 3.70 26.78
CA LEU A 122 12.34 2.72 25.74
C LEU A 122 13.81 2.31 25.78
N GLU A 123 14.02 1.02 25.51
CA GLU A 123 15.34 0.48 25.23
C GLU A 123 15.99 1.25 24.06
N LYS A 124 17.32 1.33 24.06
CA LYS A 124 18.09 2.04 23.02
C LYS A 124 17.75 1.52 21.63
N ASP A 125 17.63 0.21 21.49
CA ASP A 125 17.28 -0.48 20.24
C ASP A 125 15.93 -0.02 19.69
N ASP A 126 14.91 0.12 20.56
CA ASP A 126 13.58 0.59 20.16
C ASP A 126 13.61 2.05 19.67
N ARG A 127 14.44 2.90 20.27
CA ARG A 127 14.60 4.30 19.82
C ARG A 127 15.27 4.38 18.46
N GLU A 128 16.33 3.58 18.23
CA GLU A 128 17.01 3.49 16.94
C GLU A 128 16.07 2.97 15.85
N LEU A 129 15.30 1.92 16.15
CA LEU A 129 14.28 1.36 15.26
C LEU A 129 13.27 2.41 14.81
N ILE A 130 12.71 3.16 15.76
CA ILE A 130 11.73 4.21 15.47
C ILE A 130 12.35 5.28 14.57
N MET A 131 13.56 5.74 14.88
CA MET A 131 14.21 6.79 14.10
C MET A 131 14.45 6.35 12.66
N GLN A 132 15.00 5.16 12.45
CA GLN A 132 15.31 4.66 11.11
C GLN A 132 14.05 4.41 10.27
N LEU A 133 13.04 3.75 10.84
CA LEU A 133 11.82 3.43 10.11
C LEU A 133 10.95 4.68 9.87
N SER A 134 10.92 5.63 10.82
CA SER A 134 10.19 6.89 10.64
C SER A 134 10.75 7.69 9.46
N GLN A 135 12.07 7.70 9.29
CA GLN A 135 12.71 8.36 8.15
C GLN A 135 12.31 7.70 6.82
N ILE A 136 12.34 6.36 6.73
CA ILE A 136 11.91 5.64 5.53
C ILE A 136 10.43 5.93 5.22
N TYR A 137 9.59 5.97 6.24
CA TYR A 137 8.17 6.26 6.09
C TYR A 137 7.90 7.71 5.64
N GLN A 138 8.63 8.68 6.20
CA GLN A 138 8.55 10.08 5.79
C GLN A 138 8.92 10.26 4.31
N GLN A 139 10.00 9.62 3.87
CA GLN A 139 10.40 9.65 2.45
C GLN A 139 9.31 9.09 1.53
N ARG A 140 8.64 8.00 1.94
CA ARG A 140 7.48 7.47 1.19
C ARG A 140 6.36 8.51 1.12
N LEU A 141 6.01 9.14 2.24
CA LEU A 141 4.92 10.11 2.30
C LEU A 141 5.21 11.35 1.43
N GLU A 142 6.46 11.82 1.43
CA GLU A 142 6.91 12.92 0.58
C GLU A 142 6.77 12.57 -0.90
N LEU A 143 7.25 11.41 -1.33
CA LEU A 143 7.10 10.93 -2.71
C LEU A 143 5.64 10.80 -3.11
N ALA A 144 4.81 10.20 -2.26
CA ALA A 144 3.37 10.06 -2.52
C ALA A 144 2.67 11.43 -2.61
N THR A 145 3.09 12.40 -1.77
CA THR A 145 2.56 13.76 -1.80
C THR A 145 2.97 14.49 -3.07
N GLU A 146 4.21 14.32 -3.53
CA GLU A 146 4.68 14.93 -4.77
C GLU A 146 3.99 14.36 -6.00
N LEU A 147 3.83 13.04 -6.08
CA LEU A 147 3.04 12.38 -7.13
C LEU A 147 1.60 12.86 -7.12
N GLY A 148 0.94 12.89 -5.95
CA GLY A 148 -0.42 13.38 -5.83
C GLY A 148 -0.59 14.85 -6.22
N LYS A 149 0.41 15.70 -5.95
CA LYS A 149 0.44 17.09 -6.42
C LYS A 149 0.53 17.16 -7.94
N GLN A 150 1.41 16.37 -8.56
CA GLN A 150 1.57 16.34 -10.02
C GLN A 150 0.29 15.85 -10.70
N GLU A 151 -0.28 14.74 -10.23
CA GLU A 151 -1.55 14.21 -10.73
C GLU A 151 -2.69 15.22 -10.56
N GLY A 152 -2.79 15.87 -9.39
CA GLY A 152 -3.79 16.89 -9.12
C GLY A 152 -3.66 18.12 -10.03
N VAL A 153 -2.43 18.54 -10.36
CA VAL A 153 -2.18 19.64 -11.30
C VAL A 153 -2.61 19.24 -12.72
N VAL A 154 -2.25 18.04 -13.18
CA VAL A 154 -2.65 17.54 -14.51
C VAL A 154 -4.17 17.40 -14.63
N GLN A 155 -4.81 16.81 -13.61
CA GLN A 155 -6.26 16.66 -13.59
C GLN A 155 -6.98 18.01 -13.48
N GLY A 156 -6.44 18.96 -12.71
CA GLY A 156 -6.93 20.33 -12.62
C GLY A 156 -6.89 21.04 -13.97
N MET A 157 -5.77 20.97 -14.68
CA MET A 157 -5.63 21.54 -16.02
C MET A 157 -6.60 20.90 -17.02
N GLN A 158 -6.78 19.58 -17.00
CA GLN A 158 -7.77 18.92 -17.85
C GLN A 158 -9.20 19.37 -17.52
N ASN A 159 -9.57 19.45 -16.25
CA ASN A 159 -10.91 19.88 -15.84
C ASN A 159 -11.19 21.35 -16.20
N GLU A 160 -10.22 22.23 -16.00
CA GLU A 160 -10.32 23.64 -16.39
C GLU A 160 -10.48 23.78 -17.90
N ARG A 161 -9.66 23.05 -18.66
CA ARG A 161 -9.74 23.04 -20.12
C ARG A 161 -11.08 22.50 -20.62
N ARG A 162 -11.60 21.42 -20.03
CA ARG A 162 -12.93 20.90 -20.35
C ARG A 162 -14.02 21.94 -20.06
N SER A 163 -13.91 22.62 -18.93
CA SER A 163 -14.84 23.68 -18.53
C SER A 163 -14.80 24.85 -19.51
N MET A 164 -13.63 25.26 -19.97
CA MET A 164 -13.45 26.30 -20.99
C MET A 164 -14.12 25.91 -22.32
N VAL A 165 -13.86 24.71 -22.83
CA VAL A 165 -14.49 24.20 -24.07
C VAL A 165 -16.01 24.19 -23.93
N THR A 166 -16.50 23.65 -22.81
CA THR A 166 -17.94 23.58 -22.52
C THR A 166 -18.57 24.97 -22.46
N TYR A 167 -17.91 25.93 -21.80
CA TYR A 167 -18.37 27.31 -21.70
C TYR A 167 -18.43 28.00 -23.07
N LEU A 168 -17.38 27.85 -23.90
CA LEU A 168 -17.34 28.44 -25.24
C LEU A 168 -18.43 27.88 -26.15
N LEU A 169 -18.61 26.54 -26.15
CA LEU A 169 -19.69 25.91 -26.91
C LEU A 169 -21.06 26.43 -26.45
N ARG A 170 -21.29 26.53 -25.14
CA ARG A 170 -22.55 27.04 -24.59
C ARG A 170 -22.79 28.51 -24.94
N SER A 171 -21.75 29.33 -24.87
CA SER A 171 -21.80 30.75 -25.23
C SER A 171 -22.10 30.95 -26.72
N ARG A 172 -21.65 30.03 -27.59
CA ARG A 172 -21.82 30.16 -29.04
C ARG A 172 -23.10 29.52 -29.58
N PHE A 173 -23.50 28.38 -29.04
CA PHE A 173 -24.58 27.55 -29.59
C PHE A 173 -25.78 27.42 -28.65
N GLY A 174 -25.73 27.98 -27.43
CA GLY A 174 -26.80 27.87 -26.45
C GLY A 174 -26.74 26.57 -25.66
N GLU A 175 -27.86 25.87 -25.50
CA GLU A 175 -27.85 24.59 -24.81
C GLU A 175 -27.06 23.52 -25.59
N LEU A 176 -26.24 22.74 -24.87
CA LEU A 176 -25.44 21.68 -25.46
C LEU A 176 -26.27 20.40 -25.53
N ASP A 177 -26.59 19.97 -26.73
CA ASP A 177 -27.18 18.66 -27.01
C ASP A 177 -26.12 17.54 -26.92
N GLN A 178 -26.57 16.28 -27.01
CA GLN A 178 -25.66 15.14 -26.93
C GLN A 178 -24.61 15.12 -28.04
N GLU A 179 -24.94 15.64 -29.23
CA GLU A 179 -23.99 15.76 -30.34
C GLU A 179 -22.83 16.70 -29.97
N LEU A 180 -23.13 17.86 -29.38
CA LEU A 180 -22.12 18.83 -28.94
C LEU A 180 -21.35 18.38 -27.68
N LEU A 181 -21.96 17.58 -26.81
CA LEU A 181 -21.23 16.97 -25.69
C LEU A 181 -20.23 15.90 -26.17
N GLY A 182 -20.59 15.15 -27.21
CA GLY A 182 -19.75 14.10 -27.80
C GLY A 182 -18.44 14.61 -28.40
N ILE A 183 -18.41 15.86 -28.87
CA ILE A 183 -17.20 16.46 -29.46
C ILE A 183 -16.21 17.03 -28.42
N ILE A 184 -16.59 17.10 -27.14
CA ILE A 184 -15.74 17.70 -26.09
C ILE A 184 -14.45 16.89 -25.90
N GLU A 185 -14.53 15.56 -25.81
CA GLU A 185 -13.33 14.72 -25.64
C GLU A 185 -12.39 14.77 -26.86
N PRO A 186 -12.88 14.67 -28.12
CA PRO A 186 -12.05 14.90 -29.31
C PRO A 186 -11.37 16.29 -29.34
N LEU A 187 -12.05 17.35 -28.90
CA LEU A 187 -11.48 18.70 -28.81
C LEU A 187 -10.45 18.83 -27.69
N MET A 188 -10.64 18.09 -26.60
CA MET A 188 -9.70 17.99 -25.47
C MET A 188 -8.39 17.28 -25.84
N ALA A 189 -8.39 16.46 -26.90
CA ALA A 189 -7.19 15.78 -27.41
C ALA A 189 -6.23 16.70 -28.18
N LEU A 190 -6.70 17.83 -28.71
CA LEU A 190 -5.87 18.82 -29.43
C LEU A 190 -5.02 19.68 -28.46
N SER A 191 -4.28 20.68 -28.91
CA SER A 191 -3.72 21.74 -28.04
C SER A 191 -4.69 22.95 -27.91
N PRO A 192 -4.56 23.79 -26.87
CA PRO A 192 -5.28 25.07 -26.78
C PRO A 192 -5.16 25.95 -28.01
N GLU A 193 -3.98 26.03 -28.62
CA GLU A 193 -3.78 26.82 -29.84
C GLU A 193 -4.52 26.24 -31.05
N GLU A 194 -4.77 24.93 -31.06
CA GLU A 194 -5.48 24.25 -32.15
C GLU A 194 -6.99 24.32 -32.00
N PHE A 195 -7.54 24.03 -30.80
CA PHE A 195 -9.00 23.98 -30.65
C PHE A 195 -9.63 25.37 -30.48
N THR A 196 -8.92 26.36 -29.92
CA THR A 196 -9.47 27.72 -29.71
C THR A 196 -9.93 28.39 -31.01
N PRO A 197 -9.11 28.48 -32.09
CA PRO A 197 -9.57 29.07 -33.34
C PRO A 197 -10.69 28.24 -33.98
N LEU A 198 -10.66 26.91 -33.87
CA LEU A 198 -11.73 26.04 -34.37
C LEU A 198 -13.06 26.32 -33.69
N LEU A 199 -13.07 26.48 -32.36
CA LEU A 199 -14.28 26.82 -31.59
C LEU A 199 -14.80 28.23 -31.90
N LEU A 200 -13.92 29.19 -32.23
CA LEU A 200 -14.32 30.56 -32.53
C LEU A 200 -14.76 30.77 -33.99
N GLN A 201 -14.16 30.04 -34.94
CA GLN A 201 -14.34 30.27 -36.36
C GLN A 201 -15.34 29.31 -37.01
N LEU A 202 -15.37 28.03 -36.59
CA LEU A 202 -16.22 27.03 -37.24
C LEU A 202 -17.69 27.16 -36.80
N SER A 203 -18.60 26.80 -37.69
CA SER A 203 -20.02 26.62 -37.40
C SER A 203 -20.30 25.31 -36.65
N ARG A 204 -21.50 25.18 -36.08
CA ARG A 204 -21.96 23.95 -35.40
C ARG A 204 -21.81 22.73 -36.31
N LEU A 205 -22.27 22.83 -37.57
CA LEU A 205 -22.23 21.74 -38.54
C LEU A 205 -20.80 21.32 -38.90
N GLU A 206 -19.88 22.27 -39.04
CA GLU A 206 -18.47 21.98 -39.35
C GLU A 206 -17.75 21.32 -38.17
N LEU A 207 -18.03 21.75 -36.94
CA LEU A 207 -17.50 21.12 -35.72
C LEU A 207 -17.99 19.67 -35.59
N LEU A 208 -19.30 19.43 -35.79
CA LEU A 208 -19.87 18.09 -35.75
C LEU A 208 -19.39 17.21 -36.91
N THR A 209 -19.18 17.78 -38.10
CA THR A 209 -18.64 17.01 -39.24
C THR A 209 -17.20 16.56 -39.00
N ARG A 210 -16.43 17.37 -38.26
CA ARG A 210 -15.00 17.14 -38.02
C ARG A 210 -14.70 16.33 -36.77
N PHE A 211 -15.48 16.52 -35.70
CA PHE A 211 -15.25 15.93 -34.39
C PHE A 211 -16.41 15.07 -33.89
N GLY A 212 -17.58 15.14 -34.53
CA GLY A 212 -18.68 14.24 -34.25
C GLY A 212 -18.29 12.85 -34.71
N GLU A 213 -18.29 11.90 -33.79
CA GLU A 213 -18.15 10.49 -34.15
C GLU A 213 -19.27 10.15 -35.14
N ARG A 214 -18.90 9.71 -36.34
CA ARG A 214 -19.82 8.93 -37.17
C ARG A 214 -20.07 7.65 -36.39
N THR A 215 -21.25 7.57 -35.80
CA THR A 215 -21.80 6.33 -35.27
C THR A 215 -21.82 5.25 -36.35
#